data_AF-A0A528IQL0-F1
#
_entry.id   AF-A0A528IQL0-F1
#
_cell.length_a   1.000
_cell.length_b   1.000
_cell.length_c   1.000
_cell.angle_alpha   90.00
_cell.angle_beta   90.00
_cell.angle_gamma   90.00
#
_symmetry.space_group_name_H-M   'P 1'
#
loop_
_entity.id
_entity.type
_entity.pdbx_description
1 polymer ?
#
loop_
_entity_poly.entity_id
_entity_poly.type
_entity_poly.pdbx_seq_one_letter_code
_entity_poly.pdbx_strand_id
1 'polypeptide(L)'
;LWVATDGQGPKATGRTDGLWAVDTEGEARATSKLFFRVPIGAEMCGPLFTPDDQTAFVAVQHPADGGEDWEAFGRPSYYEDPST
;
A
#
# COMPACT_ATOMS: atom_id res chain seq x y z
N LEU A 1 3.01 16.02 -2.57
CA LEU A 1 3.27 15.27 -1.32
C LEU A 1 3.06 13.78 -1.57
N TRP A 2 3.92 12.92 -1.04
CA TRP A 2 3.73 11.47 -1.06
C TRP A 2 3.26 10.97 0.30
N VAL A 3 2.27 10.09 0.31
CA VAL A 3 1.71 9.50 1.53
C VAL A 3 1.73 7.98 1.40
N ALA A 4 2.43 7.33 2.32
CA ALA A 4 2.42 5.88 2.50
C ALA A 4 1.42 5.53 3.61
N THR A 5 0.63 4.47 3.44
CA THR A 5 -0.44 4.11 4.37
C THR A 5 -0.19 2.76 5.04
N ASP A 6 -0.62 2.68 6.30
CA ASP A 6 -0.77 1.48 7.13
C ASP A 6 -2.17 1.57 7.78
N GLY A 7 -3.05 0.62 7.44
CA GLY A 7 -4.39 0.51 8.02
C GLY A 7 -5.54 0.53 7.01
N GLN A 8 -5.25 0.53 5.71
CA GLN A 8 -6.28 0.30 4.68
C GLN A 8 -6.57 -1.20 4.57
N GLY A 9 -7.84 -1.57 4.54
CA GLY A 9 -8.24 -2.96 4.39
C GLY A 9 -9.71 -3.11 4.00
N PRO A 10 -10.20 -4.35 3.77
CA PRO A 10 -11.55 -4.63 3.33
C PRO A 10 -12.60 -4.05 4.27
N LYS A 11 -12.37 -4.20 5.58
CA LYS A 11 -13.26 -3.70 6.63
C LYS A 11 -13.24 -2.17 6.73
N ALA A 12 -12.06 -1.54 6.65
CA ALA A 12 -11.92 -0.11 6.88
C ALA A 12 -12.30 0.73 5.66
N THR A 13 -11.84 0.34 4.47
CA THR A 13 -11.85 1.20 3.28
C THR A 13 -12.11 0.45 1.97
N GLY A 14 -12.19 -0.88 2.00
CA GLY A 14 -12.43 -1.72 0.83
C GLY A 14 -11.23 -1.82 -0.12
N ARG A 15 -10.01 -1.48 0.32
CA ARG A 15 -8.78 -1.49 -0.51
C ARG A 15 -7.55 -1.84 0.33
N THR A 16 -6.46 -2.23 -0.33
CA THR A 16 -5.15 -2.40 0.31
C THR A 16 -4.45 -1.06 0.54
N ASP A 17 -3.44 -1.09 1.40
CA ASP A 17 -2.53 0.03 1.59
C ASP A 17 -1.74 0.36 0.32
N GLY A 18 -1.08 1.52 0.32
CA GLY A 18 -0.34 1.93 -0.86
C GLY A 18 0.35 3.27 -0.73
N LEU A 19 0.90 3.68 -1.88
CA LEU A 19 1.53 4.98 -2.05
C LEU A 19 0.59 5.92 -2.79
N TRP A 20 0.31 7.06 -2.17
CA TRP A 20 -0.60 8.07 -2.69
C TRP A 20 0.17 9.33 -3.07
N ALA A 21 -0.16 9.89 -4.23
CA ALA A 21 0.24 11.22 -4.62
C ALA A 21 -0.83 12.21 -4.19
N VAL A 22 -0.45 13.27 -3.49
CA VAL A 22 -1.34 14.35 -3.04
C VAL A 22 -0.85 15.66 -3.64
N ASP A 23 -1.73 16.31 -4.40
CA ASP A 23 -1.46 17.62 -4.98
C ASP A 23 -1.55 18.69 -3.87
N THR A 24 -0.46 19.45 -3.68
CA THR A 24 -0.36 20.46 -2.61
C THR A 24 -0.74 21.86 -3.08
N GLU A 25 -0.81 22.07 -4.39
CA GLU A 25 -1.04 23.36 -5.06
C GLU A 25 -1.84 23.15 -6.36
N GLY A 26 -2.24 24.24 -7.02
CA GLY A 26 -3.02 24.21 -8.25
C GLY A 26 -4.49 23.83 -8.06
N GLU A 27 -5.20 23.60 -9.17
CA GLU A 27 -6.65 23.31 -9.16
C GLU A 27 -7.00 21.99 -8.46
N ALA A 28 -6.09 21.02 -8.51
CA ALA A 28 -6.26 19.71 -7.89
C ALA A 28 -5.80 19.67 -6.42
N ARG A 29 -5.42 20.81 -5.82
CA ARG A 29 -4.95 20.88 -4.44
C ARG A 29 -5.90 20.15 -3.48
N ALA A 30 -5.31 19.40 -2.55
CA ALA A 30 -6.01 18.58 -1.56
C ALA A 30 -6.78 17.39 -2.13
N THR A 31 -6.56 17.03 -3.39
CA THR A 31 -6.97 15.74 -3.94
C THR A 31 -5.82 14.74 -3.90
N SER A 32 -6.16 13.46 -3.83
CA SER A 32 -5.19 12.37 -3.82
C SER A 32 -5.45 11.39 -4.96
N LYS A 33 -4.37 10.74 -5.40
CA LYS A 33 -4.40 9.65 -6.39
C LYS A 33 -3.61 8.47 -5.85
N LEU A 34 -4.19 7.28 -5.95
CA LEU A 34 -3.49 6.04 -5.60
C LEU A 34 -2.54 5.67 -6.72
N PHE A 35 -1.24 5.79 -6.46
CA PHE A 35 -0.19 5.55 -7.45
C PHE A 35 0.23 4.08 -7.48
N PHE A 36 0.34 3.45 -6.31
CA PHE A 36 0.76 2.05 -6.17
C PHE A 36 0.01 1.38 -5.00
N ARG A 37 -0.32 0.10 -5.14
CA ARG A 37 -0.95 -0.73 -4.11
C ARG A 37 -0.01 -1.84 -3.67
N VAL A 38 0.03 -2.10 -2.36
CA VAL A 38 0.71 -3.27 -1.81
C VAL A 38 -0.24 -4.49 -1.81
N PRO A 39 0.32 -5.71 -1.64
CA PRO A 39 -0.49 -6.91 -1.42
C PRO A 39 -1.41 -6.78 -0.21
N ILE A 40 -2.37 -7.68 -0.13
CA ILE A 40 -3.30 -7.78 0.99
C ILE A 40 -2.51 -8.07 2.30
N GLY A 41 -2.95 -7.49 3.42
CA GLY A 41 -2.31 -7.63 4.74
C GLY A 41 -0.97 -6.91 4.89
N ALA A 42 -0.43 -6.35 3.81
CA ALA A 42 0.81 -5.56 3.84
C ALA A 42 0.51 -4.10 4.15
N GLU A 43 1.48 -3.39 4.71
CA GLU A 43 1.50 -1.92 4.73
C GLU A 43 2.53 -1.38 3.73
N MET A 44 2.34 -0.12 3.32
CA MET A 44 3.31 0.62 2.54
C MET A 44 4.14 1.52 3.46
N CYS A 45 5.46 1.36 3.47
CA CYS A 45 6.35 2.14 4.33
C CYS A 45 7.54 2.72 3.55
N GLY A 46 8.02 3.90 3.98
CA GLY A 46 9.31 4.48 3.57
C GLY A 46 9.62 4.51 2.06
N PRO A 47 8.78 5.12 1.19
CA PRO A 47 9.12 5.28 -0.23
C PRO A 47 10.32 6.22 -0.40
N LEU A 48 11.17 5.93 -1.40
CA LEU A 48 12.29 6.79 -1.80
C LEU A 48 12.32 6.94 -3.31
N PHE A 49 12.34 8.18 -3.79
CA PHE A 49 12.55 8.48 -5.21
C PHE A 49 14.02 8.77 -5.47
N THR A 50 14.54 8.33 -6.62
CA THR A 50 15.85 8.77 -7.09
C THR A 50 15.83 10.26 -7.42
N PRO A 51 16.99 10.95 -7.39
CA PRO A 51 17.03 12.40 -7.64
C PRO A 51 16.50 12.85 -9.01
N ASP A 52 16.39 11.94 -9.97
CA ASP A 52 15.84 12.20 -11.31
C ASP A 52 14.35 11.82 -11.45
N ASP A 53 13.72 11.39 -10.35
CA ASP A 53 12.32 10.94 -10.27
C ASP A 53 11.97 9.78 -11.23
N GLN A 54 12.96 9.09 -11.79
CA GLN A 54 12.71 7.97 -12.72
C GLN A 54 12.57 6.62 -12.03
N THR A 55 12.99 6.51 -10.77
CA THR A 55 12.88 5.28 -9.99
C THR A 55 12.26 5.58 -8.62
N ALA A 56 11.27 4.77 -8.25
CA ALA A 56 10.70 4.76 -6.91
C ALA A 56 11.04 3.42 -6.23
N PHE A 57 11.79 3.48 -5.13
CA PHE A 57 11.98 2.35 -4.22
C PHE A 57 10.82 2.31 -3.23
N VAL A 58 10.23 1.12 -3.08
CA VAL A 58 9.12 0.88 -2.14
C VAL A 58 9.55 -0.14 -1.09
N ALA A 59 9.13 0.06 0.16
CA ALA A 59 9.27 -0.94 1.21
C ALA A 59 7.88 -1.47 1.57
N VAL A 60 7.64 -2.73 1.19
CA VAL A 60 6.40 -3.46 1.49
C VAL A 60 6.66 -4.26 2.76
N GLN A 61 5.94 -3.94 3.85
CA GLN A 61 6.12 -4.65 5.12
C GLN A 61 5.03 -5.70 5.33
N HIS A 62 5.43 -6.81 5.96
CA HIS A 62 4.58 -7.94 6.39
C HIS A 62 3.44 -8.30 5.43
N PRO A 63 3.75 -8.64 4.17
CA PRO A 63 2.73 -9.06 3.23
C PRO A 63 1.95 -10.26 3.76
N ALA A 64 0.64 -10.24 3.54
CA ALA A 64 -0.30 -11.25 3.99
C ALA A 64 -0.41 -11.42 5.51
N ASP A 65 -0.06 -10.39 6.30
CA ASP A 65 -0.42 -10.39 7.72
C ASP A 65 -1.95 -10.46 7.90
N GLY A 66 -2.39 -11.21 8.90
CA GLY A 66 -3.80 -11.54 9.09
C GLY A 66 -4.43 -12.33 7.92
N GLY A 67 -3.63 -13.10 7.19
CA GLY A 67 -4.01 -13.94 6.04
C GLY A 67 -5.36 -14.66 6.11
N GLU A 68 -5.71 -15.14 7.29
CA GLU A 68 -6.95 -15.88 7.55
C GLU A 68 -8.22 -15.02 7.50
N ASP A 69 -8.11 -13.69 7.68
CA ASP A 69 -9.23 -12.74 7.65
C ASP A 69 -9.70 -12.39 6.22
N TRP A 70 -8.98 -12.86 5.20
CA TRP A 70 -9.20 -12.47 3.80
C TRP A 70 -10.01 -13.52 3.06
N GLU A 71 -11.31 -13.29 2.85
CA GLU A 71 -12.26 -14.29 2.31
C GLU A 71 -11.77 -15.02 1.04
N ALA A 72 -11.14 -14.31 0.11
CA ALA A 72 -10.66 -14.89 -1.14
C ALA A 72 -9.48 -15.87 -0.98
N PHE A 73 -8.64 -15.67 0.05
CA PHE A 73 -7.38 -16.40 0.25
C PHE A 73 -7.17 -16.90 1.68
N GLY A 74 -8.23 -16.96 2.48
CA GLY A 74 -8.22 -17.16 3.93
C GLY A 74 -7.52 -18.43 4.37
N ARG A 75 -6.21 -18.34 4.64
CA ARG A 75 -5.35 -19.41 5.12
C ARG A 75 -4.19 -18.82 5.92
N PRO A 76 -3.54 -19.60 6.80
CA PRO A 76 -2.30 -19.20 7.42
C PRO A 76 -1.27 -18.78 6.36
N SER A 77 -0.57 -17.67 6.61
CA SER A 77 0.47 -17.16 5.74
C SER A 77 1.84 -17.72 6.16
N TYR A 78 2.62 -18.18 5.18
CA TYR A 78 3.99 -18.67 5.39
C TYR A 78 4.97 -17.90 4.49
N TYR A 79 6.26 -17.91 4.82
CA TYR A 79 7.28 -17.27 4.00
C TYR A 79 7.29 -17.81 2.56
N GLU A 80 7.11 -19.12 2.40
CA GLU A 80 7.10 -19.80 1.10
C GLU A 80 5.75 -19.74 0.37
N ASP A 81 4.65 -19.45 1.08
CA ASP A 81 3.29 -19.37 0.54
C ASP A 81 2.50 -18.27 1.27
N PRO A 82 2.67 -16.99 0.87
CA PRO A 82 1.91 -15.90 1.46
C PRO A 82 0.46 -15.94 0.96
N SER A 83 -0.49 -15.71 1.87
CA SER A 83 -1.92 -15.74 1.60
C SER A 83 -2.43 -14.41 1.01
N THR A 84 -1.91 -14.00 -0.15
CA THR A 84 -2.30 -12.77 -0.89
C THR A 84 -2.19 -12.94 -2.40
#